data_AF-A0A7V5PPK6-F1
#
_entry.id   AF-A0A7V5PPK6-F1
#
_cell.length_a   1.000
_cell.length_b   1.000
_cell.length_c   1.000
_cell.angle_alpha   90.00
_cell.angle_beta   90.00
_cell.angle_gamma   90.00
#
_symmetry.space_group_name_H-M   'P 1'
#
loop_
_entity.id
_entity.type
_entity.pdbx_description
1 polymer ?
#
loop_
_entity_poly.entity_id
_entity_poly.type
_entity_poly.pdbx_seq_one_letter_code
_entity_poly.pdbx_strand_id
1 'polypeptide(L)'
;MMLWLPEFFTNWVPGWLINVATIIHSDEALLAVGFIFTVHFFNTHLRPEAFPMDKVIFTGLVPLEEYKKERPYEYQRLKESGALRKLVVKDYIPQKWDRLVAFFGFLFLAIGIVLIFLIIYSELAGYK
;
A
#
# COMPACT_ATOMS: atom_id res chain seq x y z
N MET A 1 -18.24 1.35 -10.13
CA MET A 1 -19.39 2.24 -10.45
C MET A 1 -20.52 1.48 -11.13
N MET A 2 -20.29 0.86 -12.29
CA MET A 2 -21.33 0.07 -12.99
C MET A 2 -21.94 -1.04 -12.11
N LEU A 3 -21.11 -1.81 -11.41
CA LEU A 3 -21.56 -2.85 -10.48
C LEU A 3 -22.14 -2.30 -9.16
N TRP A 4 -21.89 -1.03 -8.84
CA TRP A 4 -22.45 -0.40 -7.64
C TRP A 4 -23.91 0.02 -7.88
N LEU A 5 -24.20 0.61 -9.05
CA LEU A 5 -25.53 1.11 -9.41
C LEU A 5 -26.03 0.49 -10.73
N PRO A 6 -26.15 -0.84 -10.85
CA PRO A 6 -26.39 -1.52 -12.11
C PRO A 6 -27.70 -1.06 -12.79
N GLU A 7 -28.78 -0.87 -12.02
CA GLU A 7 -30.07 -0.41 -12.54
C GLU A 7 -30.01 0.98 -13.18
N PHE A 8 -29.19 1.88 -12.62
CA PHE A 8 -29.01 3.21 -13.21
C PHE A 8 -28.34 3.09 -14.58
N PHE A 9 -27.27 2.29 -14.67
CA PHE A 9 -26.48 2.13 -15.90
C PHE A 9 -27.21 1.32 -16.98
N THR A 10 -28.05 0.35 -16.63
CA THR A 10 -28.81 -0.44 -17.61
C THR A 10 -29.89 0.37 -18.35
N ASN A 11 -30.22 1.58 -17.87
CA ASN A 11 -31.01 2.54 -18.66
C ASN A 11 -30.25 3.09 -19.87
N TRP A 12 -28.92 3.01 -19.86
CA TRP A 12 -28.04 3.57 -20.89
C TRP A 12 -27.28 2.49 -21.67
N VAL A 13 -27.02 1.33 -21.06
CA VAL A 13 -26.26 0.24 -21.67
C VAL A 13 -27.01 -1.10 -21.61
N PRO A 14 -26.79 -2.01 -22.57
CA PRO A 14 -27.37 -3.36 -22.51
C PRO A 14 -27.01 -4.14 -21.24
N GLY A 15 -27.94 -4.92 -20.71
CA GLY A 15 -27.75 -5.68 -19.46
C GLY A 15 -26.58 -6.68 -19.46
N TRP A 16 -26.21 -7.22 -20.63
CA TRP A 16 -25.06 -8.14 -20.73
C TRP A 16 -23.73 -7.46 -20.33
N LEU A 17 -23.62 -6.13 -20.43
CA LEU A 17 -22.42 -5.41 -20.00
C LEU A 17 -22.21 -5.50 -18.49
N ILE A 18 -23.25 -5.73 -17.69
CA ILE A 18 -23.09 -5.99 -16.26
C ILE A 18 -22.31 -7.29 -16.04
N ASN A 19 -22.59 -8.34 -16.81
CA ASN A 19 -21.84 -9.61 -16.71
C ASN A 19 -20.37 -9.42 -17.07
N VAL A 20 -20.09 -8.65 -18.13
CA VAL A 20 -18.71 -8.33 -18.52
C VAL A 20 -18.01 -7.48 -17.47
N ALA A 21 -18.70 -6.47 -16.92
CA ALA A 21 -18.17 -5.66 -15.83
C ALA A 21 -17.84 -6.50 -14.60
N THR A 22 -18.66 -7.52 -14.28
CA THR A 22 -18.38 -8.46 -13.18
C THR A 22 -17.09 -9.23 -13.42
N ILE A 23 -16.89 -9.79 -14.63
CA ILE A 23 -15.66 -10.53 -14.97
C ILE A 23 -14.44 -9.62 -14.83
N ILE A 24 -14.46 -8.45 -15.49
CA ILE A 24 -13.33 -7.51 -15.46
C ILE A 24 -13.05 -7.05 -14.03
N HIS A 25 -14.09 -6.72 -13.26
CA HIS A 25 -13.90 -6.27 -11.88
C HIS A 25 -13.28 -7.35 -11.00
N SER A 26 -13.72 -8.61 -11.14
CA SER A 26 -13.15 -9.74 -10.40
C SER A 26 -11.67 -9.96 -10.75
N ASP A 27 -11.32 -9.94 -12.03
CA ASP A 27 -9.94 -10.15 -12.48
C ASP A 27 -9.01 -9.02 -11.99
N GLU A 28 -9.43 -7.76 -12.17
CA GLU A 28 -8.68 -6.59 -11.71
C GLU A 28 -8.58 -6.55 -10.17
N ALA A 29 -9.63 -6.97 -9.45
CA ALA A 29 -9.60 -7.07 -8.00
C ALA A 29 -8.55 -8.09 -7.54
N LEU A 30 -8.48 -9.26 -8.20
CA LEU A 30 -7.47 -10.27 -7.88
C LEU A 30 -6.05 -9.77 -8.16
N LEU A 31 -5.82 -9.13 -9.32
CA LEU A 31 -4.52 -8.55 -9.67
C LEU A 31 -4.11 -7.45 -8.68
N ALA A 32 -5.03 -6.55 -8.32
CA ALA A 32 -4.76 -5.47 -7.37
C ALA A 32 -4.42 -6.02 -5.97
N VAL A 33 -5.20 -6.98 -5.49
CA VAL A 33 -4.96 -7.64 -4.20
C VAL A 33 -3.62 -8.39 -4.21
N GLY A 34 -3.31 -9.09 -5.31
CA GLY A 34 -2.02 -9.75 -5.50
C GLY A 34 -0.84 -8.77 -5.43
N PHE A 35 -0.94 -7.62 -6.11
CA PHE A 35 0.10 -6.58 -6.05
C PHE A 35 0.25 -6.01 -4.64
N ILE A 36 -0.85 -5.77 -3.93
CA ILE A 36 -0.83 -5.25 -2.56
C ILE A 36 -0.11 -6.24 -1.63
N PHE A 37 -0.45 -7.53 -1.68
CA PHE A 37 0.14 -8.50 -0.76
C PHE A 37 1.58 -8.92 -1.09
N THR A 38 1.97 -8.86 -2.35
CA THR A 38 3.33 -9.27 -2.75
C THR A 38 4.28 -8.08 -2.76
N VAL A 39 3.95 -7.02 -3.50
CA VAL A 39 4.85 -5.88 -3.72
C VAL A 39 4.73 -4.88 -2.58
N HIS A 40 3.52 -4.43 -2.26
CA HIS A 40 3.34 -3.39 -1.25
C HIS A 40 3.74 -3.90 0.14
N PHE A 41 3.17 -5.02 0.60
CA PHE A 41 3.50 -5.57 1.93
C PHE A 41 4.98 -5.87 2.11
N PHE A 42 5.65 -6.37 1.07
CA PHE A 42 7.09 -6.59 1.15
C PHE A 42 7.86 -5.27 1.34
N ASN A 43 7.55 -4.26 0.54
CA ASN A 43 8.25 -2.98 0.58
C ASN A 43 7.88 -2.14 1.81
N THR A 44 6.66 -2.19 2.33
CA THR A 44 6.21 -1.27 3.39
C THR A 44 6.17 -1.90 4.78
N HIS A 45 5.99 -3.22 4.87
CA HIS A 45 5.83 -3.92 6.14
C HIS A 45 6.96 -4.90 6.46
N LEU A 46 7.53 -5.57 5.46
CA LEU A 46 8.48 -6.67 5.68
C LEU A 46 9.96 -6.31 5.45
N ARG A 47 10.25 -5.14 4.88
CA ARG A 47 11.63 -4.65 4.74
C ARG A 47 12.28 -4.51 6.13
N PRO A 48 13.46 -5.09 6.40
CA PRO A 48 14.08 -5.06 7.73
C PRO A 48 14.22 -3.66 8.33
N GLU A 49 14.54 -2.68 7.50
CA GLU A 49 14.73 -1.28 7.89
C GLU A 49 13.40 -0.59 8.28
N ALA A 50 12.28 -1.06 7.75
CA ALA A 50 10.95 -0.48 7.94
C ALA A 50 10.02 -1.38 8.77
N PHE A 51 10.44 -2.57 9.21
CA PHE A 51 9.56 -3.51 9.90
C PHE A 51 9.08 -2.94 11.25
N PRO A 52 7.79 -3.05 11.60
CA PRO A 52 6.68 -3.69 10.87
C PRO A 52 5.90 -2.72 9.94
N MET A 53 6.30 -1.44 9.89
CA MET A 53 5.74 -0.42 9.01
C MET A 53 6.68 0.79 8.90
N ASP A 54 6.87 1.28 7.68
CA ASP A 54 7.58 2.53 7.41
C ASP A 54 6.86 3.75 8.04
N LYS A 55 7.58 4.51 8.87
CA LYS A 55 7.04 5.69 9.59
C LYS A 55 6.77 6.88 8.68
N VAL A 56 7.38 6.91 7.49
CA VAL A 56 7.28 8.01 6.53
C VAL A 56 5.84 8.30 6.14
N ILE A 57 4.97 7.29 6.13
CA ILE A 57 3.54 7.48 5.81
C ILE A 57 2.83 8.45 6.78
N PHE A 58 3.34 8.56 8.01
CA PHE A 58 2.77 9.46 9.03
C PHE A 58 3.58 10.74 9.22
N THR A 59 4.92 10.65 9.12
CA THR A 59 5.81 11.78 9.43
C THR A 59 6.22 12.56 8.19
N GLY A 60 6.26 11.93 7.02
CA GLY A 60 6.90 12.48 5.82
C GLY A 60 8.42 12.60 5.92
N LEU A 61 9.04 12.03 6.96
CA LEU A 61 10.46 12.19 7.27
C LEU A 61 11.23 10.90 7.09
N VAL A 62 12.36 10.98 6.39
CA VAL A 62 13.32 9.88 6.17
C VAL A 62 14.64 10.26 6.84
N PRO A 63 15.32 9.34 7.55
CA PRO A 63 16.69 9.56 8.01
C PRO A 63 17.62 9.98 6.86
N LEU A 64 18.43 11.01 7.07
CA LEU A 64 19.25 11.59 6.00
C LEU A 64 20.21 10.58 5.34
N GLU A 65 20.81 9.69 6.13
CA GLU A 65 21.71 8.65 5.61
C GLU A 65 20.96 7.60 4.77
N GLU A 66 19.76 7.22 5.18
CA GLU A 66 18.89 6.31 4.41
C GLU A 66 18.46 6.97 3.10
N TYR A 67 18.01 8.23 3.15
CA TYR A 67 17.64 9.00 1.96
C TYR A 67 18.79 9.11 0.96
N LYS A 68 20.02 9.33 1.44
CA LYS A 68 21.22 9.39 0.59
C LYS A 68 21.55 8.04 -0.06
N LYS A 69 21.32 6.93 0.66
CA LYS A 69 21.54 5.57 0.16
C LYS A 69 20.48 5.18 -0.89
N GLU A 70 19.21 5.47 -0.62
CA GLU A 70 18.10 5.09 -1.50
C GLU A 70 17.94 6.01 -2.71
N ARG A 71 18.23 7.31 -2.54
CA ARG A 71 18.02 8.35 -3.56
C ARG A 71 19.27 9.20 -3.80
N PRO A 72 20.41 8.59 -4.20
CA PRO A 72 21.68 9.29 -4.31
C PRO A 72 21.65 10.44 -5.33
N TYR A 73 20.97 10.26 -6.47
CA TYR A 73 20.85 11.29 -7.50
C TYR A 73 20.02 12.49 -7.04
N GLU A 74 18.90 12.24 -6.35
CA GLU A 74 18.05 13.31 -5.82
C GLU A 74 18.77 14.08 -4.72
N TYR A 75 19.48 13.38 -3.83
CA TYR A 75 20.33 13.98 -2.82
C TYR A 75 21.42 14.88 -3.43
N GLN A 76 22.13 14.41 -4.46
CA GLN A 76 23.16 15.20 -5.14
C GLN A 76 22.58 16.48 -5.77
N ARG A 77 21.48 16.35 -6.51
CA ARG A 77 20.78 17.51 -7.11
C ARG A 77 20.35 18.53 -6.07
N LEU A 78 19.80 18.09 -4.93
CA LEU A 78 19.40 18.98 -3.83
C LEU A 78 20.59 19.63 -3.14
N LYS A 79 21.72 18.92 -3.05
CA LYS A 79 22.96 19.44 -2.48
C LYS A 79 23.58 20.52 -3.39
N GLU A 80 23.65 20.29 -4.68
CA GLU A 80 24.20 21.22 -5.69
C GLU A 80 23.37 22.49 -5.82
N SER A 81 22.04 22.36 -5.83
CA SER A 81 21.14 23.52 -5.85
C SER A 81 21.07 24.30 -4.54
N GLY A 82 21.71 23.80 -3.46
CA GLY A 82 21.64 24.38 -2.12
C GLY A 82 20.28 24.23 -1.41
N ALA A 83 19.30 23.61 -2.06
CA ALA A 83 17.94 23.40 -1.53
C ALA A 83 17.91 22.42 -0.35
N LEU A 84 18.88 21.50 -0.26
CA LEU A 84 18.93 20.46 0.79
C LEU A 84 18.83 21.04 2.21
N ARG A 85 19.50 22.16 2.48
CA ARG A 85 19.50 22.77 3.83
C ARG A 85 18.12 23.26 4.27
N LYS A 86 17.22 23.55 3.34
CA LYS A 86 15.84 23.98 3.65
C LYS A 86 14.92 22.80 3.95
N LEU A 87 15.28 21.61 3.49
CA LEU A 87 14.47 20.39 3.63
C LEU A 87 14.92 19.52 4.81
N VAL A 88 16.19 19.61 5.20
CA VAL A 88 16.70 18.89 6.36
C VAL A 88 16.15 19.54 7.64
N VAL A 89 15.30 18.80 8.33
CA VAL A 89 14.77 19.17 9.64
C VAL A 89 15.42 18.31 10.72
N LYS A 90 15.77 18.93 11.85
CA LYS A 90 16.15 18.19 13.05
C LYS A 90 14.87 17.93 13.83
N ASP A 91 14.24 16.81 13.54
CA ASP A 91 13.01 16.42 14.22
C ASP A 91 13.28 15.39 15.32
N TYR A 92 12.43 15.41 16.33
CA TYR A 92 12.39 14.43 17.41
C TYR A 92 11.03 13.73 17.34
N ILE A 93 11.03 12.47 16.91
CA ILE A 93 9.82 11.63 16.95
C ILE A 93 9.71 11.05 18.37
N PRO A 94 8.66 11.36 19.14
CA PRO A 94 8.51 10.81 20.48
C PRO A 94 8.35 9.29 20.45
N GLN A 95 9.01 8.57 21.37
CA GLN A 95 8.99 7.09 21.40
C GLN A 95 7.58 6.45 21.51
N LYS A 96 6.57 7.20 21.97
CA LYS A 96 5.16 6.75 21.96
C LYS A 96 4.62 6.57 20.54
N TRP A 97 5.04 7.43 19.60
CA TRP A 97 4.68 7.31 18.19
C TRP A 97 5.26 6.06 17.56
N ASP A 98 6.50 5.72 17.88
CA ASP A 98 7.14 4.50 17.38
C ASP A 98 6.36 3.24 17.78
N ARG A 99 5.89 3.18 19.03
CA ARG A 99 5.06 2.05 19.50
C ARG A 99 3.69 2.01 18.82
N LEU A 100 3.10 3.17 18.54
CA LEU A 100 1.82 3.27 17.85
C LEU A 100 1.95 2.81 16.39
N VAL A 101 2.98 3.28 15.68
CA VAL A 101 3.27 2.82 14.30
C VAL A 101 3.54 1.32 14.28
N ALA A 102 4.33 0.82 15.23
CA ALA A 102 4.58 -0.62 15.32
C ALA A 102 3.28 -1.42 15.53
N PHE A 103 2.39 -0.96 16.42
CA PHE A 103 1.09 -1.58 16.65
C PHE A 103 0.25 -1.65 15.37
N PHE A 104 0.12 -0.54 14.63
CA PHE A 104 -0.61 -0.52 13.35
C PHE A 104 0.07 -1.38 12.28
N GLY A 105 1.40 -1.41 12.24
CA GLY A 105 2.17 -2.30 11.37
C GLY A 105 1.84 -3.77 11.59
N PHE A 106 1.90 -4.23 12.84
CA PHE A 106 1.54 -5.61 13.17
C PHE A 106 0.05 -5.89 12.93
N LEU A 107 -0.83 -4.94 13.24
CA LEU A 107 -2.27 -5.09 13.01
C LEU A 107 -2.59 -5.28 11.52
N PHE A 108 -2.08 -4.42 10.64
CA PHE A 108 -2.31 -4.55 9.20
C PHE A 108 -1.62 -5.78 8.62
N LEU A 109 -0.43 -6.14 9.10
CA LEU A 109 0.23 -7.38 8.70
C LEU A 109 -0.63 -8.60 9.05
N ALA A 110 -1.17 -8.66 10.27
CA ALA A 110 -2.03 -9.75 10.71
C ALA A 110 -3.34 -9.81 9.91
N ILE A 111 -4.02 -8.67 9.73
CA ILE A 111 -5.24 -8.59 8.91
C ILE A 111 -4.95 -9.06 7.49
N GLY A 112 -3.85 -8.59 6.90
CA GLY A 112 -3.45 -8.97 5.55
C GLY A 112 -3.21 -10.46 5.39
N ILE A 113 -2.46 -11.07 6.32
CA ILE A 113 -2.22 -12.51 6.33
C ILE A 113 -3.56 -13.29 6.44
N VAL A 114 -4.46 -12.87 7.34
CA VAL A 114 -5.79 -13.49 7.48
C VAL A 114 -6.58 -13.38 6.18
N LEU A 115 -6.60 -12.22 5.52
CA LEU A 115 -7.30 -12.03 4.26
C LEU A 115 -6.74 -12.93 3.15
N ILE A 116 -5.41 -13.08 3.06
CA ILE A 116 -4.79 -14.03 2.12
C ILE A 116 -5.28 -15.46 2.38
N PHE A 117 -5.26 -15.89 3.64
CA PHE A 117 -5.76 -17.22 4.00
C PHE A 117 -7.24 -17.40 3.62
N LEU A 118 -8.08 -16.40 3.88
CA LEU A 118 -9.50 -16.45 3.53
C LEU A 118 -9.73 -16.48 2.02
N ILE A 119 -8.95 -15.73 1.23
CA ILE A 119 -9.03 -15.76 -0.24
C ILE A 119 -8.64 -17.15 -0.75
N ILE A 120 -7.50 -17.68 -0.31
CA ILE A 120 -7.05 -19.03 -0.71
C ILE A 120 -8.09 -20.09 -0.30
N TYR A 121 -8.63 -19.99 0.92
CA TYR A 121 -9.67 -20.89 1.38
C TYR A 121 -10.94 -20.78 0.51
N SER A 122 -11.38 -19.57 0.16
CA SER A 122 -12.52 -19.33 -0.72
C SER A 122 -12.32 -19.98 -2.09
N GLU A 123 -11.14 -19.83 -2.70
CA GLU A 123 -10.83 -20.44 -4.00
C GLU A 123 -10.74 -21.98 -3.92
N LEU A 124 -10.26 -22.54 -2.81
CA LEU A 124 -10.16 -24.01 -2.67
C LEU A 124 -11.49 -24.67 -2.26
N ALA A 125 -12.30 -24.00 -1.44
CA ALA A 125 -13.54 -24.53 -0.90
C ALA A 125 -14.78 -24.18 -1.75
N GLY A 126 -14.74 -23.07 -2.50
CA GLY A 126 -15.83 -22.57 -3.33
C GLY A 126 -15.97 -23.27 -4.69
N TYR A 127 -14.97 -24.03 -5.14
CA TYR A 127 -15.04 -24.89 -6.34
C TYR A 127 -15.55 -26.31 -6.02
N LYS A 128 -16.52 -26.43 -5.11
CA LYS A 128 -17.27 -27.67 -4.86
C LYS A 128 -18.71 -27.55 -5.32
#